data_AF-A0A4P7ZVY0-F1
#
_entry.id   AF-A0A4P7ZVY0-F1
#
_cell.length_a   1.000
_cell.length_b   1.000
_cell.length_c   1.000
_cell.angle_alpha   90.00
_cell.angle_beta   90.00
_cell.angle_gamma   90.00
#
_symmetry.space_group_name_H-M   'P 1'
#
loop_
_entity.id
_entity.type
_entity.pdbx_description
1 polymer ?
#
loop_
_entity_poly.entity_id
_entity_poly.type
_entity_poly.pdbx_seq_one_letter_code
_entity_poly.pdbx_strand_id
1 'polypeptide(L)'
;MPSRSNQATSWTHAWYAVAFLRDLDPKRPTPFTLMGEDLVLWFERSSGQWRALADVCPHRLVPLSDGRLNEAGELECPYHGWTFNGEGRCTAIPQAQEGSTISPRSHCRGYATATGQGLLFVFSGDIAEAADHPLPLVPEIDQPGWLVQDTFRDLPMDALTLLENVLDVSHVPFTHHATVGRRENAGPVELELNSFGPEGFTGVWQEGPRRGKLGSEFTTYAAPCLMWHELTAKGFARIFTVVYATPIRRGECRLITRFPFKFNSPWPARLLRLRPEWLQHLGNHVVLEDDQLFLHWQERVLEQRGGSQDAMRSFHLSTSADRYVQALHDWVNRYGGEPFPGEPLPPRQGRHALMERYEAHTRHCRSCSGADRRLRQLQPLSWGLAAAAALAAAWLGAGLWGGLALLVAVAAALGGLRIQRWLELLRYGNGLPPRNR
;
A
#
# COMPACT_ATOMS: atom_id res chain seq x y z
N MET A 1 7.74 39.08 14.49
CA MET A 1 7.75 37.62 14.33
C MET A 1 8.30 37.32 12.95
N PRO A 2 9.47 36.66 12.82
CA PRO A 2 9.98 36.31 11.50
C PRO A 2 8.99 35.36 10.83
N SER A 3 8.69 35.60 9.55
CA SER A 3 7.86 34.74 8.72
C SER A 3 8.36 33.30 8.79
N ARG A 4 7.49 32.36 9.17
CA ARG A 4 7.75 30.92 9.10
C ARG A 4 8.22 30.60 7.68
N SER A 5 9.50 30.32 7.51
CA SER A 5 10.03 29.86 6.22
C SER A 5 9.39 28.51 5.93
N ASN A 6 8.55 28.46 4.90
CA ASN A 6 8.01 27.24 4.34
C ASN A 6 9.21 26.42 3.84
N GLN A 7 9.76 25.52 4.68
CA GLN A 7 10.80 24.60 4.20
C GLN A 7 10.18 23.76 3.08
N ALA A 8 10.85 23.71 1.93
CA ALA A 8 10.33 22.98 0.78
C ALA A 8 10.23 21.49 1.15
N THR A 9 9.05 20.91 0.92
CA THR A 9 8.83 19.47 1.09
C THR A 9 9.81 18.71 0.21
N SER A 10 10.63 17.86 0.82
CA SER A 10 11.56 16.95 0.16
C SER A 10 11.24 15.51 0.54
N TRP A 11 11.87 14.53 -0.11
CA TRP A 11 11.71 13.13 0.30
C TRP A 11 12.11 12.92 1.77
N THR A 12 13.11 13.64 2.29
CA THR A 12 13.63 13.41 3.66
C THR A 12 12.96 14.26 4.74
N HIS A 13 12.10 15.21 4.38
CA HIS A 13 11.35 16.07 5.31
C HIS A 13 9.87 16.08 4.94
N ALA A 14 9.22 14.91 5.05
CA ALA A 14 7.81 14.72 4.73
C ALA A 14 7.13 13.65 5.58
N TRP A 15 5.80 13.72 5.62
CA TRP A 15 4.92 12.72 6.22
C TRP A 15 4.62 11.59 5.25
N TYR A 16 4.81 10.34 5.70
CA TYR A 16 4.53 9.14 4.90
C TYR A 16 3.45 8.28 5.52
N ALA A 17 2.46 7.88 4.72
CA ALA A 17 1.47 6.90 5.15
C ALA A 17 2.14 5.51 5.24
N VAL A 18 2.24 4.95 6.45
CA VAL A 18 2.96 3.67 6.67
C VAL A 18 2.02 2.48 6.81
N ALA A 19 0.79 2.69 7.29
CA ALA A 19 -0.18 1.63 7.52
C ALA A 19 -1.62 2.15 7.61
N PHE A 20 -2.59 1.27 7.34
CA PHE A 20 -3.97 1.49 7.78
C PHE A 20 -4.12 1.14 9.26
N LEU A 21 -4.78 2.02 10.03
CA LEU A 21 -4.98 1.80 11.48
C LEU A 21 -5.76 0.51 11.78
N ARG A 22 -6.67 0.11 10.87
CA ARG A 22 -7.48 -1.11 11.02
C ARG A 22 -6.69 -2.42 10.86
N ASP A 23 -5.49 -2.33 10.27
CA ASP A 23 -4.61 -3.45 9.99
C ASP A 23 -3.53 -3.63 11.07
N LEU A 24 -3.33 -2.62 11.94
CA LEU A 24 -2.43 -2.69 13.08
C LEU A 24 -3.09 -3.33 14.31
N ASP A 25 -2.33 -4.11 15.09
CA ASP A 25 -2.79 -4.66 16.38
C ASP A 25 -2.37 -3.72 17.52
N PRO A 26 -3.30 -3.02 18.20
CA PRO A 26 -2.96 -2.10 19.29
C PRO A 26 -2.39 -2.80 20.54
N LYS A 27 -2.27 -4.12 20.54
CA LYS A 27 -1.70 -4.91 21.65
C LYS A 27 -0.27 -5.38 21.38
N ARG A 28 0.28 -5.14 20.19
CA ARG A 28 1.58 -5.65 19.78
C ARG A 28 2.39 -4.60 19.03
N PRO A 29 3.72 -4.56 19.20
CA PRO A 29 4.57 -3.80 18.31
C PRO A 29 4.51 -4.38 16.88
N THR A 30 4.72 -3.52 15.89
CA THR A 30 4.70 -3.85 14.46
C THR A 30 5.94 -3.28 13.79
N PRO A 31 6.78 -4.10 13.13
CA PRO A 31 7.92 -3.58 12.36
C PRO A 31 7.45 -2.89 11.08
N PHE A 32 8.15 -1.84 10.69
CA PHE A 32 8.04 -1.18 9.39
C PHE A 32 9.41 -0.60 9.00
N THR A 33 9.69 -0.43 7.72
CA THR A 33 10.91 0.25 7.26
C THR A 33 10.51 1.47 6.45
N LEU A 34 11.06 2.63 6.79
CA LEU A 34 10.81 3.90 6.10
C LEU A 34 12.15 4.43 5.60
N MET A 35 12.30 4.57 4.28
CA MET A 35 13.52 5.09 3.64
C MET A 35 14.81 4.42 4.17
N GLY A 36 14.81 3.10 4.31
CA GLY A 36 15.95 2.31 4.78
C GLY A 36 16.11 2.25 6.31
N GLU A 37 15.38 3.08 7.06
CA GLU A 37 15.40 3.04 8.53
C GLU A 37 14.34 2.07 9.06
N ASP A 38 14.75 1.07 9.83
CA ASP A 38 13.84 0.14 10.49
C ASP A 38 13.18 0.79 11.72
N LEU A 39 11.85 0.70 11.80
CA LEU A 39 10.99 1.33 12.78
C LEU A 39 10.11 0.31 13.50
N VAL A 40 9.86 0.55 14.78
CA VAL A 40 8.85 -0.16 15.57
C VAL A 40 7.66 0.74 15.81
N LEU A 41 6.48 0.31 15.37
CA LEU A 41 5.20 0.99 15.53
C LEU A 41 4.39 0.33 16.65
N TRP A 42 3.81 1.09 17.57
CA TRP A 42 2.86 0.54 18.55
C TRP A 42 1.85 1.58 19.04
N PHE A 43 0.75 1.10 19.63
CA PHE A 43 -0.24 1.96 20.25
C PHE A 43 0.08 2.14 21.75
N GLU A 44 0.48 3.35 22.12
CA GLU A 44 0.77 3.72 23.50
C GLU A 44 -0.54 4.05 24.22
N ARG A 45 -0.94 3.21 25.17
CA ARG A 45 -2.25 3.32 25.84
C ARG A 45 -2.37 4.58 26.70
N SER A 46 -1.28 5.00 27.34
CA SER A 46 -1.25 6.15 28.24
C SER A 46 -1.57 7.46 27.51
N SER A 47 -1.04 7.62 26.29
CA SER A 47 -1.28 8.80 25.44
C SER A 47 -2.47 8.61 24.48
N GLY A 48 -2.91 7.38 24.25
CA GLY A 48 -3.97 7.06 23.29
C GLY A 48 -3.53 7.29 21.83
N GLN A 49 -2.23 7.23 21.56
CA GLN A 49 -1.65 7.56 20.26
C GLN A 49 -0.75 6.43 19.75
N TRP A 50 -0.65 6.30 18.44
CA TRP A 50 0.40 5.49 17.83
C TRP A 50 1.75 6.18 18.01
N ARG A 51 2.82 5.38 18.13
CA ARG A 51 4.21 5.80 18.34
C ARG A 51 5.13 5.06 17.40
N ALA A 52 6.27 5.66 17.12
CA ALA A 52 7.32 5.10 16.27
C ALA A 52 8.69 5.39 16.89
N LEU A 53 9.52 4.35 17.06
CA LEU A 53 10.94 4.46 17.40
C LEU A 53 11.78 3.75 16.35
N ALA A 54 13.09 4.00 16.36
CA ALA A 54 14.03 3.15 15.65
C ALA A 54 13.92 1.72 16.21
N ASP A 55 13.87 0.72 15.33
CA ASP A 55 13.67 -0.68 15.70
C ASP A 55 14.97 -1.35 16.17
N VAL A 56 15.66 -0.73 17.11
CA VAL A 56 16.93 -1.21 17.61
C VAL A 56 17.10 -0.81 19.07
N CYS A 57 17.22 -1.80 19.95
CA CYS A 57 17.44 -1.55 21.36
C CYS A 57 18.87 -1.01 21.58
N PRO A 58 19.06 0.16 22.23
CA PRO A 58 20.39 0.75 22.43
C PRO A 58 21.28 -0.07 23.37
N HIS A 59 20.71 -1.04 24.09
CA HIS A 59 21.48 -1.92 24.97
C HIS A 59 22.35 -2.91 24.19
N ARG A 60 21.74 -3.73 23.32
CA ARG A 60 22.43 -4.80 22.56
C ARG A 60 21.90 -5.02 21.15
N LEU A 61 21.29 -3.99 20.58
CA LEU A 61 20.95 -3.89 19.15
C LEU A 61 19.96 -4.94 18.62
N VAL A 62 19.17 -5.57 19.50
CA VAL A 62 18.06 -6.45 19.09
C VAL A 62 16.85 -5.61 18.64
N PRO A 63 16.03 -6.12 17.71
CA PRO A 63 14.81 -5.44 17.30
C PRO A 63 13.84 -5.30 18.49
N LEU A 64 13.26 -4.12 18.64
CA LEU A 64 12.23 -3.84 19.63
C LEU A 64 10.84 -4.32 19.17
N SER A 65 10.65 -4.48 17.86
CA SER A 65 9.44 -4.99 17.24
C SER A 65 9.14 -6.45 17.56
N ASP A 66 10.16 -7.23 17.96
CA ASP A 66 9.99 -8.59 18.52
C ASP A 66 9.63 -8.58 20.01
N GLY A 67 9.51 -7.38 20.61
CA GLY A 67 9.14 -7.17 22.00
C GLY A 67 7.66 -7.32 22.30
N ARG A 68 7.25 -6.74 23.43
CA ARG A 68 5.84 -6.69 23.86
C ARG A 68 5.48 -5.34 24.42
N LEU A 69 4.18 -5.10 24.61
CA LEU A 69 3.69 -4.00 25.43
C LEU A 69 3.55 -4.48 26.87
N ASN A 70 4.15 -3.77 27.83
CA ASN A 70 4.00 -4.07 29.24
C ASN A 70 2.60 -3.65 29.76
N GLU A 71 2.35 -3.83 31.05
CA GLU A 71 1.04 -3.52 31.66
C GLU A 71 0.68 -2.02 31.54
N ALA A 72 1.68 -1.14 31.56
CA ALA A 72 1.51 0.30 31.35
C ALA A 72 1.29 0.69 29.87
N GLY A 73 1.46 -0.26 28.94
CA GLY A 73 1.36 -0.02 27.50
C GLY A 73 2.62 0.59 26.87
N GLU A 74 3.75 0.52 27.57
CA GLU A 74 5.07 0.92 27.07
C GLU A 74 5.75 -0.24 26.34
N LEU A 75 6.70 0.09 25.46
CA LEU A 75 7.41 -0.89 24.65
C LEU A 75 8.52 -1.56 25.48
N GLU A 76 8.43 -2.87 25.65
CA GLU A 76 9.41 -3.66 26.39
C GLU A 76 10.26 -4.52 25.45
N CYS A 77 11.57 -4.33 25.50
CA CYS A 77 12.56 -5.09 24.73
C CYS A 77 12.52 -6.59 25.10
N PRO A 78 12.50 -7.50 24.10
CA PRO A 78 12.37 -8.94 24.36
C PRO A 78 13.60 -9.56 25.04
N TYR A 79 14.75 -8.88 25.01
CA TYR A 79 16.00 -9.47 25.47
C TYR A 79 16.23 -9.29 26.98
N HIS A 80 16.18 -8.05 27.47
CA HIS A 80 16.49 -7.76 28.88
C HIS A 80 15.39 -6.97 29.60
N GLY A 81 14.22 -6.80 28.98
CA GLY A 81 13.10 -6.10 29.59
C GLY A 81 13.29 -4.60 29.76
N TRP A 82 14.21 -3.98 29.00
CA TRP A 82 14.32 -2.51 28.98
C TRP A 82 13.06 -1.93 28.37
N THR A 83 12.49 -0.94 29.05
CA THR A 83 11.21 -0.34 28.69
C THR A 83 11.39 1.05 28.13
N PHE A 84 10.62 1.38 27.10
CA PHE A 84 10.64 2.65 26.39
C PHE A 84 9.24 3.23 26.25
N ASN A 85 9.11 4.53 26.52
CA ASN A 85 7.87 5.26 26.25
C ASN A 85 7.83 5.77 24.80
N GLY A 86 6.71 6.38 24.42
CA GLY A 86 6.46 6.93 23.08
C GLY A 86 7.39 8.05 22.64
N GLU A 87 8.11 8.69 23.56
CA GLU A 87 9.13 9.70 23.26
C GLU A 87 10.52 9.09 23.04
N GLY A 88 10.66 7.76 23.20
CA GLY A 88 11.94 7.05 23.09
C GLY A 88 12.75 7.06 24.39
N ARG A 89 12.22 7.64 25.48
CA ARG A 89 12.89 7.60 26.78
C ARG A 89 12.83 6.20 27.34
N CYS A 90 13.97 5.72 27.83
CA CYS A 90 14.02 4.50 28.60
C CYS A 90 13.47 4.79 29.99
N THR A 91 12.39 4.10 30.35
CA THR A 91 11.63 4.32 31.60
C THR A 91 11.98 3.29 32.67
N ALA A 92 12.45 2.11 32.28
CA ALA A 92 12.85 1.07 33.21
C ALA A 92 14.00 0.21 32.67
N ILE A 93 14.96 -0.08 33.55
CA ILE A 93 16.03 -1.05 33.35
C ILE A 93 15.94 -2.05 34.51
N PRO A 94 15.36 -3.25 34.32
CA PRO A 94 15.10 -4.18 35.43
C PRO A 94 16.36 -4.62 36.19
N GLN A 95 17.53 -4.54 35.54
CA GLN A 95 18.82 -4.92 36.13
C GLN A 95 19.53 -3.77 36.85
N ALA A 96 18.99 -2.54 36.81
CA ALA A 96 19.60 -1.40 37.49
C ALA A 96 19.28 -1.45 38.99
N GLN A 97 20.21 -0.95 39.82
CA GLN A 97 19.94 -0.75 41.25
C GLN A 97 18.85 0.31 41.43
N GLU A 98 18.01 0.15 42.44
CA GLU A 98 16.99 1.13 42.78
C GLU A 98 17.61 2.53 42.99
N GLY A 99 17.00 3.56 42.40
CA GLY A 99 17.51 4.93 42.44
C GLY A 99 18.63 5.25 41.43
N SER A 100 19.06 4.29 40.60
CA SER A 100 20.04 4.56 39.53
C SER A 100 19.48 5.55 38.51
N THR A 101 20.31 6.51 38.08
CA THR A 101 19.98 7.42 37.00
C THR A 101 20.09 6.73 35.64
N ILE A 102 19.03 6.79 34.82
CA ILE A 102 19.05 6.28 33.45
C ILE A 102 19.88 7.23 32.57
N SER A 103 20.93 6.71 31.94
CA SER A 103 21.79 7.49 31.04
C SER A 103 21.03 7.92 29.78
N PRO A 104 21.29 9.12 29.22
CA PRO A 104 20.76 9.52 27.91
C PRO A 104 21.07 8.54 26.77
N ARG A 105 22.18 7.79 26.87
CA ARG A 105 22.55 6.73 25.91
C ARG A 105 21.60 5.53 25.94
N SER A 106 20.73 5.45 26.94
CA SER A 106 19.73 4.40 27.07
C SER A 106 18.47 4.72 26.27
N HIS A 107 18.33 5.92 25.70
CA HIS A 107 17.15 6.33 24.94
C HIS A 107 17.22 5.86 23.48
N CYS A 108 16.06 5.62 22.90
CA CYS A 108 15.90 5.34 21.47
C CYS A 108 15.58 6.63 20.71
N ARG A 109 15.97 6.67 19.43
CA ARG A 109 15.48 7.71 18.52
C ARG A 109 13.98 7.54 18.32
N GLY A 110 13.21 8.60 18.58
CA GLY A 110 11.78 8.66 18.28
C GLY A 110 11.47 9.38 16.98
N TYR A 111 10.31 9.08 16.41
CA TYR A 111 9.81 9.67 15.17
C TYR A 111 8.45 10.31 15.43
N ALA A 112 8.18 11.42 14.73
CA ALA A 112 6.89 12.07 14.82
C ALA A 112 5.84 11.19 14.13
N THR A 113 4.71 11.00 14.79
CA THR A 113 3.59 10.19 14.32
C THR A 113 2.31 11.00 14.33
N ALA A 114 1.47 10.81 13.33
CA ALA A 114 0.13 11.38 13.32
C ALA A 114 -0.85 10.44 12.62
N THR A 115 -2.15 10.64 12.86
CA THR A 115 -3.21 9.83 12.23
C THR A 115 -4.16 10.72 11.45
N GLY A 116 -4.54 10.29 10.25
CA GLY A 116 -5.50 11.01 9.42
C GLY A 116 -6.21 10.06 8.46
N GLN A 117 -7.51 10.24 8.29
CA GLN A 117 -8.33 9.48 7.33
C GLN A 117 -8.19 7.94 7.42
N GLY A 118 -7.94 7.40 8.62
CA GLY A 118 -7.74 5.96 8.85
C GLY A 118 -6.33 5.43 8.60
N LEU A 119 -5.36 6.32 8.34
CA LEU A 119 -3.95 6.02 8.11
C LEU A 119 -3.09 6.45 9.30
N LEU A 120 -2.00 5.71 9.53
CA LEU A 120 -0.88 6.12 10.37
C LEU A 120 0.19 6.76 9.48
N PHE A 121 0.65 7.94 9.89
CA PHE A 121 1.74 8.67 9.26
C PHE A 121 2.96 8.72 10.17
N VAL A 122 4.14 8.63 9.57
CA VAL A 122 5.44 8.86 10.22
C VAL A 122 6.16 9.97 9.47
N PHE A 123 6.71 10.94 10.20
CA PHE A 123 7.54 12.00 9.63
C PHE A 123 8.97 11.52 9.49
N SER A 124 9.57 11.78 8.33
CA SER A 124 10.93 11.34 7.99
C SER A 124 12.05 12.24 8.54
N GLY A 125 11.75 13.52 8.77
CA GLY A 125 12.71 14.51 9.28
C GLY A 125 12.81 14.53 10.80
N ASP A 126 13.31 15.65 11.35
CA ASP A 126 13.35 15.86 12.80
C ASP A 126 11.94 16.01 13.38
N ILE A 127 11.72 15.47 14.59
CA ILE A 127 10.45 15.58 15.32
C ILE A 127 10.01 17.04 15.49
N ALA A 128 10.96 17.97 15.65
CA ALA A 128 10.70 19.38 15.85
C ALA A 128 10.11 20.07 14.61
N GLU A 129 10.38 19.54 13.42
CA GLU A 129 9.93 20.10 12.15
C GLU A 129 8.54 19.60 11.76
N ALA A 130 8.13 18.44 12.27
CA ALA A 130 6.91 17.76 11.85
C ALA A 130 5.63 18.63 11.92
N ALA A 131 5.57 19.57 12.87
CA ALA A 131 4.44 20.49 13.04
C ALA A 131 4.34 21.58 11.95
N ASP A 132 5.44 21.87 11.27
CA ASP A 132 5.48 22.84 10.16
C ASP A 132 5.11 22.20 8.81
N HIS A 133 4.99 20.87 8.75
CA HIS A 133 4.60 20.13 7.55
C HIS A 133 3.16 19.60 7.67
N PRO A 134 2.26 19.92 6.72
CA PRO A 134 0.90 19.40 6.74
C PRO A 134 0.88 17.90 6.42
N LEU A 135 -0.10 17.18 6.98
CA LEU A 135 -0.35 15.80 6.57
C LEU A 135 -0.85 15.76 5.11
N PRO A 136 -0.37 14.82 4.29
CA PRO A 136 -0.85 14.63 2.92
C PRO A 136 -2.20 13.92 2.95
N LEU A 137 -3.26 14.68 3.20
CA LEU A 137 -4.65 14.19 3.21
C LEU A 137 -5.35 14.60 1.91
N VAL A 138 -6.41 13.88 1.56
CA VAL A 138 -7.29 14.24 0.43
C VAL A 138 -8.59 14.82 1.00
N PRO A 139 -8.78 16.14 1.05
CA PRO A 139 -9.91 16.73 1.77
C PRO A 139 -11.30 16.27 1.28
N GLU A 140 -11.44 15.92 0.01
CA GLU A 140 -12.70 15.53 -0.62
C GLU A 140 -13.28 14.25 -0.03
N ILE A 141 -12.43 13.32 0.41
CA ILE A 141 -12.86 11.98 0.86
C ILE A 141 -13.42 11.98 2.29
N ASP A 142 -13.22 13.07 3.05
CA ASP A 142 -13.78 13.25 4.40
C ASP A 142 -15.27 13.62 4.37
N GLN A 143 -15.79 14.01 3.20
CA GLN A 143 -17.19 14.35 3.05
C GLN A 143 -18.09 13.10 3.16
N PRO A 144 -19.34 13.22 3.63
CA PRO A 144 -20.25 12.09 3.68
C PRO A 144 -20.64 11.60 2.27
N GLY A 145 -20.93 10.31 2.17
CA GLY A 145 -21.46 9.67 0.96
C GLY A 145 -20.44 8.94 0.09
N TRP A 146 -19.16 8.94 0.46
CA TRP A 146 -18.14 8.12 -0.19
C TRP A 146 -18.20 6.67 0.28
N LEU A 147 -18.15 5.74 -0.68
CA LEU A 147 -17.68 4.38 -0.45
C LEU A 147 -16.20 4.35 -0.80
N VAL A 148 -15.34 4.01 0.16
CA VAL A 148 -13.90 3.92 -0.10
C VAL A 148 -13.47 2.46 -0.12
N GLN A 149 -12.90 2.05 -1.24
CA GLN A 149 -12.27 0.76 -1.41
C GLN A 149 -10.76 0.94 -1.24
N ASP A 150 -10.24 0.54 -0.10
CA ASP A 150 -8.83 0.69 0.23
C ASP A 150 -8.06 -0.61 -0.08
N THR A 151 -6.76 -0.51 -0.38
CA THR A 151 -5.82 -1.63 -0.30
C THR A 151 -4.38 -1.12 -0.22
N PHE A 152 -3.44 -1.97 0.17
CA PHE A 152 -2.01 -1.65 0.12
C PHE A 152 -1.22 -2.82 -0.44
N ARG A 153 0.02 -2.57 -0.86
CA ARG A 153 0.98 -3.62 -1.21
C ARG A 153 2.39 -3.08 -1.19
N ASP A 154 3.33 -3.86 -0.68
CA ASP A 154 4.75 -3.57 -0.88
C ASP A 154 5.16 -4.03 -2.28
N LEU A 155 5.69 -3.10 -3.07
CA LEU A 155 6.05 -3.29 -4.46
C LEU A 155 7.58 -3.27 -4.60
N PRO A 156 8.17 -4.18 -5.38
CA PRO A 156 9.60 -4.22 -5.63
C PRO A 156 9.98 -3.22 -6.72
N MET A 157 9.70 -1.96 -6.48
CA MET A 157 10.13 -0.82 -7.28
C MET A 157 10.26 0.43 -6.41
N ASP A 158 11.01 1.42 -6.86
CA ASP A 158 11.10 2.71 -6.15
C ASP A 158 9.76 3.47 -6.18
N ALA A 159 9.53 4.29 -5.14
CA ALA A 159 8.34 5.13 -5.03
C ALA A 159 8.19 6.09 -6.23
N LEU A 160 9.30 6.57 -6.79
CA LEU A 160 9.32 7.41 -7.99
C LEU A 160 8.78 6.66 -9.22
N THR A 161 9.22 5.42 -9.46
CA THR A 161 8.73 4.58 -10.56
C THR A 161 7.24 4.28 -10.42
N LEU A 162 6.77 4.05 -9.19
CA LEU A 162 5.34 3.89 -8.92
C LEU A 162 4.57 5.17 -9.27
N LEU A 163 4.98 6.34 -8.77
CA LEU A 163 4.31 7.61 -9.05
C LEU A 163 4.30 7.94 -10.54
N GLU A 164 5.42 7.71 -11.24
CA GLU A 164 5.54 7.86 -12.69
C GLU A 164 4.47 7.03 -13.42
N ASN A 165 4.34 5.74 -13.04
CA ASN A 165 3.35 4.85 -13.64
C ASN A 165 1.92 5.31 -13.39
N VAL A 166 1.57 5.71 -12.15
CA VAL A 166 0.19 6.11 -11.86
C VAL A 166 -0.17 7.42 -12.58
N LEU A 167 0.78 8.35 -12.72
CA LEU A 167 0.57 9.62 -13.42
C LEU A 167 0.42 9.48 -14.95
N ASP A 168 0.96 8.41 -15.54
CA ASP A 168 0.77 8.11 -16.96
C ASP A 168 -0.50 7.27 -17.18
N VAL A 169 -1.63 7.91 -17.47
CA VAL A 169 -2.88 7.18 -17.73
C VAL A 169 -2.94 6.50 -19.11
N SER A 170 -1.96 6.72 -19.99
CA SER A 170 -1.97 6.22 -21.37
C SER A 170 -1.73 4.71 -21.46
N HIS A 171 -1.07 4.10 -20.47
CA HIS A 171 -0.82 2.66 -20.43
C HIS A 171 -2.09 1.85 -20.10
N VAL A 172 -3.08 2.44 -19.42
CA VAL A 172 -4.23 1.73 -18.85
C VAL A 172 -5.00 0.87 -19.88
N PRO A 173 -5.33 1.34 -21.10
CA PRO A 173 -6.00 0.53 -22.12
C PRO A 173 -5.21 -0.72 -22.57
N PHE A 174 -3.88 -0.68 -22.45
CA PHE A 174 -2.96 -1.69 -22.96
C PHE A 174 -2.51 -2.65 -21.87
N THR A 175 -1.89 -2.11 -20.81
CA THR A 175 -1.34 -2.88 -19.70
C THR A 175 -2.41 -3.57 -18.89
N HIS A 176 -3.56 -2.91 -18.70
CA HIS A 176 -4.71 -3.45 -17.97
C HIS A 176 -5.83 -3.92 -18.91
N HIS A 177 -5.47 -4.36 -20.11
CA HIS A 177 -6.43 -4.91 -21.05
C HIS A 177 -7.13 -6.14 -20.45
N ALA A 178 -8.46 -6.20 -20.60
CA ALA A 178 -9.34 -7.24 -20.04
C ALA A 178 -9.46 -7.24 -18.50
N THR A 179 -8.89 -6.25 -17.81
CA THR A 179 -9.14 -5.98 -16.39
C THR A 179 -9.91 -4.66 -16.23
N VAL A 180 -9.22 -3.54 -16.04
CA VAL A 180 -9.83 -2.20 -15.90
C VAL A 180 -9.82 -1.39 -17.20
N GLY A 181 -9.00 -1.81 -18.18
CA GLY A 181 -8.84 -1.17 -19.48
C GLY A 181 -9.31 -2.02 -20.67
N ARG A 182 -9.52 -1.37 -21.81
CA ARG A 182 -9.76 -2.02 -23.12
C ARG A 182 -8.96 -1.29 -24.19
N ARG A 183 -8.21 -2.01 -25.04
CA ARG A 183 -7.36 -1.42 -26.10
C ARG A 183 -8.16 -0.55 -27.07
N GLU A 184 -9.42 -0.91 -27.34
CA GLU A 184 -10.35 -0.14 -28.17
C GLU A 184 -10.62 1.28 -27.65
N ASN A 185 -10.47 1.50 -26.35
CA ASN A 185 -10.65 2.81 -25.72
C ASN A 185 -9.40 3.69 -25.81
N ALA A 186 -8.28 3.19 -26.35
CA ALA A 186 -7.09 4.01 -26.57
C ALA A 186 -7.41 5.17 -27.52
N GLY A 187 -6.74 6.30 -27.28
CA GLY A 187 -6.86 7.55 -28.02
C GLY A 187 -5.86 8.57 -27.50
N PRO A 188 -5.84 9.79 -28.07
CA PRO A 188 -4.99 10.87 -27.60
C PRO A 188 -5.23 11.19 -26.13
N VAL A 189 -4.14 11.42 -25.38
CA VAL A 189 -4.18 11.82 -23.97
C VAL A 189 -3.54 13.19 -23.87
N GLU A 190 -4.36 14.23 -24.03
CA GLU A 190 -3.92 15.63 -24.03
C GLU A 190 -3.87 16.17 -22.60
N LEU A 191 -2.71 16.01 -21.94
CA LEU A 191 -2.51 16.47 -20.57
C LEU A 191 -2.00 17.92 -20.52
N GLU A 192 -2.69 18.72 -19.71
CA GLU A 192 -2.34 20.09 -19.40
C GLU A 192 -1.87 20.22 -17.95
N LEU A 193 -0.83 21.01 -17.71
CA LEU A 193 -0.41 21.42 -16.37
C LEU A 193 -1.12 22.72 -16.00
N ASN A 194 -1.76 22.73 -14.83
CA ASN A 194 -2.43 23.90 -14.28
C ASN A 194 -1.54 24.65 -13.27
N SER A 195 -0.73 23.92 -12.49
CA SER A 195 0.22 24.49 -11.54
C SER A 195 1.44 23.59 -11.39
N PHE A 196 2.58 24.16 -10.99
CA PHE A 196 3.82 23.45 -10.68
C PHE A 196 4.64 24.25 -9.65
N GLY A 197 5.05 23.60 -8.57
CA GLY A 197 5.79 24.23 -7.48
C GLY A 197 6.41 23.22 -6.50
N PRO A 198 7.06 23.68 -5.43
CA PRO A 198 7.65 22.80 -4.40
C PRO A 198 6.66 21.83 -3.78
N GLU A 199 5.39 22.22 -3.66
CA GLU A 199 4.28 21.41 -3.15
C GLU A 199 3.79 20.31 -4.12
N GLY A 200 4.30 20.29 -5.35
CA GLY A 200 3.93 19.35 -6.40
C GLY A 200 3.30 20.05 -7.61
N PHE A 201 2.31 19.41 -8.24
CA PHE A 201 1.66 19.97 -9.43
C PHE A 201 0.21 19.53 -9.56
N THR A 202 -0.56 20.31 -10.31
CA THR A 202 -1.92 19.93 -10.71
C THR A 202 -2.06 19.98 -12.22
N GLY A 203 -2.98 19.19 -12.75
CA GLY A 203 -3.22 19.13 -14.18
C GLY A 203 -4.62 18.65 -14.52
N VAL A 204 -4.97 18.77 -15.79
CA VAL A 204 -6.24 18.31 -16.34
C VAL A 204 -6.04 17.58 -17.66
N TRP A 205 -6.82 16.52 -17.86
CA TRP A 205 -7.13 15.97 -19.17
C TRP A 205 -8.58 16.30 -19.51
N GLN A 206 -8.77 17.28 -20.40
CA GLN A 206 -10.09 17.88 -20.66
C GLN A 206 -11.09 16.86 -21.22
N GLU A 207 -10.66 16.05 -22.19
CA GLU A 207 -11.49 14.98 -22.74
C GLU A 207 -11.67 13.86 -21.72
N GLY A 208 -10.60 13.49 -21.02
CA GLY A 208 -10.62 12.41 -20.06
C GLY A 208 -10.85 11.03 -20.70
N PRO A 209 -10.96 9.97 -19.88
CA PRO A 209 -10.91 8.60 -20.36
C PRO A 209 -12.15 8.18 -21.13
N ARG A 210 -11.97 7.15 -21.98
CA ARG A 210 -13.01 6.54 -22.81
C ARG A 210 -13.67 7.53 -23.77
N ARG A 211 -12.86 8.39 -24.41
CA ARG A 211 -13.30 9.39 -25.40
C ARG A 211 -14.40 10.31 -24.86
N GLY A 212 -14.17 10.91 -23.69
CA GLY A 212 -15.14 11.84 -23.09
C GLY A 212 -16.26 11.20 -22.26
N LYS A 213 -16.42 9.87 -22.27
CA LYS A 213 -17.54 9.22 -21.56
C LYS A 213 -17.46 9.35 -20.05
N LEU A 214 -16.24 9.42 -19.49
CA LEU A 214 -16.04 9.57 -18.05
C LEU A 214 -15.84 11.02 -17.60
N GLY A 215 -15.99 11.98 -18.52
CA GLY A 215 -15.73 13.39 -18.25
C GLY A 215 -14.24 13.68 -18.08
N SER A 216 -13.92 14.94 -17.82
CA SER A 216 -12.55 15.41 -17.59
C SER A 216 -11.93 14.73 -16.37
N GLU A 217 -10.63 14.50 -16.46
CA GLU A 217 -9.82 13.97 -15.37
C GLU A 217 -8.95 15.08 -14.79
N PHE A 218 -9.03 15.28 -13.48
CA PHE A 218 -8.18 16.22 -12.76
C PHE A 218 -7.14 15.44 -11.98
N THR A 219 -5.89 15.85 -12.08
CA THR A 219 -4.76 15.17 -11.43
C THR A 219 -4.11 16.13 -10.45
N THR A 220 -3.85 15.65 -9.23
CA THR A 220 -3.01 16.34 -8.26
C THR A 220 -1.88 15.42 -7.84
N TYR A 221 -0.65 15.90 -7.97
CA TYR A 221 0.51 15.36 -7.28
C TYR A 221 0.83 16.29 -6.11
N ALA A 222 0.60 15.79 -4.89
CA ALA A 222 0.95 16.46 -3.64
C ALA A 222 2.26 15.85 -3.13
N ALA A 223 3.33 16.62 -3.27
CA ALA A 223 4.69 16.17 -3.00
C ALA A 223 4.89 15.68 -1.55
N PRO A 224 5.79 14.71 -1.31
CA PRO A 224 6.56 13.97 -2.32
C PRO A 224 5.89 12.65 -2.74
N CYS A 225 4.84 12.22 -2.05
CA CYS A 225 4.43 10.82 -2.04
C CYS A 225 2.95 10.58 -2.31
N LEU A 226 2.14 11.63 -2.50
CA LEU A 226 0.70 11.51 -2.71
C LEU A 226 0.34 11.99 -4.10
N MET A 227 -0.49 11.23 -4.80
CA MET A 227 -1.22 11.73 -5.95
C MET A 227 -2.65 11.22 -5.97
N TRP A 228 -3.55 11.95 -6.62
CA TRP A 228 -4.86 11.44 -6.96
C TRP A 228 -5.38 11.94 -8.30
N HIS A 229 -6.17 11.08 -8.95
CA HIS A 229 -7.03 11.45 -10.07
C HIS A 229 -8.47 11.59 -9.59
N GLU A 230 -9.14 12.67 -9.97
CA GLU A 230 -10.57 12.87 -9.84
C GLU A 230 -11.24 12.77 -11.21
N LEU A 231 -12.28 11.94 -11.30
CA LEU A 231 -13.11 11.73 -12.48
C LEU A 231 -14.59 11.90 -12.12
N THR A 232 -15.33 12.62 -12.97
CA THR A 232 -16.80 12.71 -12.85
C THR A 232 -17.47 12.00 -14.02
N ALA A 233 -17.77 10.72 -13.82
CA ALA A 233 -18.51 9.93 -14.80
C ALA A 233 -19.93 10.46 -14.94
N LYS A 234 -20.23 11.12 -16.06
CA LYS A 234 -21.50 11.81 -16.33
C LYS A 234 -22.69 10.90 -16.01
N GLY A 235 -23.49 11.30 -15.02
CA GLY A 235 -24.70 10.60 -14.61
C GLY A 235 -24.52 9.35 -13.75
N PHE A 236 -23.29 8.93 -13.44
CA PHE A 236 -23.03 7.69 -12.70
C PHE A 236 -22.41 7.91 -11.31
N ALA A 237 -21.18 8.43 -11.26
CA ALA A 237 -20.42 8.57 -10.03
C ALA A 237 -19.28 9.58 -10.16
N ARG A 238 -18.90 10.19 -9.03
CA ARG A 238 -17.56 10.76 -8.86
C ARG A 238 -16.62 9.65 -8.37
N ILE A 239 -15.44 9.56 -8.95
CA ILE A 239 -14.48 8.48 -8.73
C ILE A 239 -13.13 9.11 -8.47
N PHE A 240 -12.47 8.65 -7.42
CA PHE A 240 -11.11 9.04 -7.10
C PHE A 240 -10.22 7.80 -7.18
N THR A 241 -9.01 7.99 -7.68
CA THR A 241 -7.90 7.05 -7.53
C THR A 241 -6.83 7.77 -6.72
N VAL A 242 -6.71 7.46 -5.44
CA VAL A 242 -5.74 8.07 -4.54
C VAL A 242 -4.61 7.08 -4.30
N VAL A 243 -3.36 7.53 -4.44
CA VAL A 243 -2.16 6.71 -4.29
C VAL A 243 -1.16 7.42 -3.40
N TYR A 244 -0.75 6.72 -2.33
CA TYR A 244 0.44 7.03 -1.56
C TYR A 244 1.57 6.07 -1.95
N ALA A 245 2.74 6.62 -2.24
CA ALA A 245 3.97 5.90 -2.55
C ALA A 245 5.01 6.15 -1.46
N THR A 246 5.07 5.27 -0.46
CA THR A 246 5.98 5.40 0.68
C THR A 246 7.27 4.62 0.42
N PRO A 247 8.45 5.26 0.36
CA PRO A 247 9.71 4.53 0.15
C PRO A 247 10.02 3.63 1.35
N ILE A 248 10.31 2.35 1.11
CA ILE A 248 10.71 1.38 2.15
C ILE A 248 12.23 1.21 2.12
N ARG A 249 12.78 0.76 0.99
CA ARG A 249 14.22 0.59 0.71
C ARG A 249 14.47 0.93 -0.77
N ARG A 250 15.73 1.05 -1.19
CA ARG A 250 16.04 1.21 -2.62
C ARG A 250 15.49 0.02 -3.42
N GLY A 251 14.66 0.31 -4.42
CA GLY A 251 13.92 -0.67 -5.22
C GLY A 251 12.72 -1.30 -4.53
N GLU A 252 12.21 -0.69 -3.45
CA GLU A 252 11.06 -1.18 -2.69
C GLU A 252 10.22 -0.02 -2.11
N CYS A 253 8.92 0.01 -2.40
CA CYS A 253 7.99 0.99 -1.83
C CYS A 253 6.69 0.36 -1.37
N ARG A 254 6.03 1.00 -0.40
CA ARG A 254 4.65 0.69 0.00
C ARG A 254 3.70 1.53 -0.83
N LEU A 255 2.89 0.85 -1.62
CA LEU A 255 1.69 1.41 -2.21
C LEU A 255 0.56 1.38 -1.17
N ILE A 256 -0.07 2.53 -0.89
CA ILE A 256 -1.40 2.58 -0.27
C ILE A 256 -2.36 3.23 -1.27
N THR A 257 -3.37 2.48 -1.70
CA THR A 257 -4.40 2.98 -2.61
C THR A 257 -5.73 3.14 -1.92
N ARG A 258 -6.46 4.17 -2.34
CA ARG A 258 -7.84 4.39 -1.95
C ARG A 258 -8.64 4.69 -3.19
N PHE A 259 -9.76 3.99 -3.37
CA PHE A 259 -10.71 4.23 -4.44
C PHE A 259 -12.04 4.73 -3.86
N PRO A 260 -12.17 6.05 -3.57
CA PRO A 260 -13.44 6.67 -3.23
C PRO A 260 -14.41 6.70 -4.42
N PHE A 261 -15.62 6.22 -4.19
CA PHE A 261 -16.76 6.31 -5.12
C PHE A 261 -17.94 7.03 -4.46
N LYS A 262 -18.45 8.06 -5.14
CA LYS A 262 -19.70 8.74 -4.77
C LYS A 262 -20.71 8.51 -5.88
N PHE A 263 -21.52 7.46 -5.71
CA PHE A 263 -22.54 7.07 -6.67
C PHE A 263 -23.79 7.96 -6.57
N ASN A 264 -24.44 8.22 -7.70
CA ASN A 264 -25.72 8.93 -7.72
C ASN A 264 -26.88 8.09 -7.17
N SER A 265 -26.73 6.76 -7.12
CA SER A 265 -27.70 5.81 -6.58
C SER A 265 -27.07 5.03 -5.41
N PRO A 266 -27.83 4.70 -4.35
CA PRO A 266 -27.30 3.91 -3.23
C PRO A 266 -27.08 2.42 -3.58
N TRP A 267 -27.68 1.91 -4.67
CA TRP A 267 -27.65 0.49 -5.01
C TRP A 267 -26.24 -0.03 -5.36
N PRO A 268 -25.45 0.62 -6.23
CA PRO A 268 -24.06 0.22 -6.48
C PRO A 268 -23.23 0.12 -5.20
N ALA A 269 -23.34 1.11 -4.31
CA ALA A 269 -22.62 1.10 -3.04
C ALA A 269 -23.04 -0.07 -2.15
N ARG A 270 -24.34 -0.37 -2.07
CA ARG A 270 -24.85 -1.54 -1.31
C ARG A 270 -24.33 -2.85 -1.87
N LEU A 271 -24.34 -3.02 -3.19
CA LEU A 271 -23.86 -4.24 -3.83
C LEU A 271 -22.35 -4.44 -3.59
N LEU A 272 -21.56 -3.38 -3.71
CA LEU A 272 -20.12 -3.43 -3.45
C LEU A 272 -19.80 -3.78 -2.00
N ARG A 273 -20.59 -3.30 -1.04
CA ARG A 273 -20.45 -3.64 0.39
C ARG A 273 -20.72 -5.11 0.73
N LEU A 274 -21.45 -5.84 -0.13
CA LEU A 274 -21.68 -7.29 0.07
C LEU A 274 -20.45 -8.12 -0.29
N ARG A 275 -19.53 -7.59 -1.12
CA ARG A 275 -18.32 -8.30 -1.50
C ARG A 275 -17.32 -8.26 -0.35
N PRO A 276 -16.79 -9.41 0.09
CA PRO A 276 -15.72 -9.43 1.08
C PRO A 276 -14.51 -8.62 0.59
N GLU A 277 -13.98 -7.76 1.45
CA GLU A 277 -12.85 -6.88 1.15
C GLU A 277 -11.61 -7.68 0.69
N TRP A 278 -11.28 -8.82 1.30
CA TRP A 278 -10.17 -9.67 0.83
C TRP A 278 -10.34 -10.15 -0.62
N LEU A 279 -11.57 -10.37 -1.09
CA LEU A 279 -11.85 -10.78 -2.47
C LEU A 279 -11.74 -9.60 -3.43
N GLN A 280 -12.01 -8.38 -2.97
CA GLN A 280 -11.70 -7.15 -3.70
C GLN A 280 -10.19 -6.98 -3.84
N HIS A 281 -9.42 -7.14 -2.75
CA HIS A 281 -7.96 -7.06 -2.77
C HIS A 281 -7.33 -8.01 -3.80
N LEU A 282 -7.83 -9.25 -3.92
CA LEU A 282 -7.36 -10.18 -4.95
C LEU A 282 -7.50 -9.62 -6.37
N GLY A 283 -8.53 -8.81 -6.65
CA GLY A 283 -8.70 -8.15 -7.94
C GLY A 283 -7.74 -6.98 -8.12
N ASN A 284 -7.57 -6.14 -7.09
CA ASN A 284 -6.63 -5.03 -7.11
C ASN A 284 -5.19 -5.51 -7.36
N HIS A 285 -4.78 -6.62 -6.73
CA HIS A 285 -3.45 -7.19 -6.92
C HIS A 285 -3.18 -7.66 -8.34
N VAL A 286 -4.20 -8.14 -9.07
CA VAL A 286 -4.03 -8.49 -10.49
C VAL A 286 -3.66 -7.27 -11.32
N VAL A 287 -4.24 -6.11 -11.03
CA VAL A 287 -3.92 -4.84 -11.73
C VAL A 287 -2.47 -4.45 -11.45
N LEU A 288 -2.06 -4.42 -10.18
CA LEU A 288 -0.69 -4.05 -9.78
C LEU A 288 0.38 -4.99 -10.34
N GLU A 289 0.07 -6.28 -10.44
CA GLU A 289 0.98 -7.29 -10.98
C GLU A 289 1.23 -7.14 -12.49
N ASP A 290 0.25 -6.59 -13.23
CA ASP A 290 0.44 -6.27 -14.64
C ASP A 290 1.59 -5.26 -14.77
N ASP A 291 1.59 -4.19 -13.97
CA ASP A 291 2.62 -3.14 -14.00
C ASP A 291 3.97 -3.64 -13.52
N GLN A 292 3.97 -4.28 -12.35
CA GLN A 292 5.17 -4.63 -11.61
C GLN A 292 6.17 -5.44 -12.44
N LEU A 293 5.71 -6.34 -13.32
CA LEU A 293 6.59 -7.18 -14.12
C LEU A 293 7.53 -6.39 -15.05
N PHE A 294 7.07 -5.29 -15.62
CA PHE A 294 7.89 -4.48 -16.52
C PHE A 294 8.45 -3.24 -15.85
N LEU A 295 7.77 -2.65 -14.86
CA LEU A 295 8.31 -1.51 -14.11
C LEU A 295 9.57 -1.88 -13.33
N HIS A 296 9.58 -3.07 -12.71
CA HIS A 296 10.78 -3.63 -12.09
C HIS A 296 11.95 -3.80 -13.08
N TRP A 297 11.66 -3.98 -14.37
CA TRP A 297 12.70 -3.98 -15.41
C TRP A 297 13.09 -2.56 -15.83
N GLN A 298 12.11 -1.70 -16.08
CA GLN A 298 12.29 -0.32 -16.54
C GLN A 298 13.15 0.49 -15.57
N GLU A 299 12.88 0.43 -14.27
CA GLU A 299 13.64 1.20 -13.27
C GLU A 299 15.13 0.86 -13.31
N ARG A 300 15.49 -0.42 -13.50
CA ARG A 300 16.89 -0.87 -13.57
C ARG A 300 17.58 -0.41 -14.84
N VAL A 301 16.83 -0.35 -15.94
CA VAL A 301 17.36 0.18 -17.21
C VAL A 301 17.55 1.69 -17.11
N LEU A 302 16.62 2.42 -16.47
CA LEU A 302 16.76 3.85 -16.24
C LEU A 302 17.94 4.15 -15.31
N GLU A 303 18.09 3.40 -14.22
CA GLU A 303 19.20 3.53 -13.28
C GLU A 303 20.56 3.41 -13.98
N GLN A 304 20.72 2.41 -14.85
CA GLN A 304 21.93 2.23 -15.66
C GLN A 304 22.21 3.37 -16.64
N ARG A 305 21.20 4.19 -16.94
CA ARG A 305 21.29 5.34 -17.84
C ARG A 305 21.32 6.69 -17.10
N GLY A 306 21.54 6.69 -15.79
CA GLY A 306 21.69 7.91 -14.98
C GLY A 306 20.46 8.29 -14.14
N GLY A 307 19.48 7.40 -14.02
CA GLY A 307 18.33 7.60 -13.13
C GLY A 307 17.45 8.80 -13.52
N SER A 308 16.80 9.40 -12.53
CA SER A 308 15.90 10.56 -12.74
C SER A 308 16.58 11.77 -13.38
N GLN A 309 17.88 11.98 -13.12
CA GLN A 309 18.63 13.12 -13.67
C GLN A 309 18.75 13.05 -15.20
N ASP A 310 18.87 11.83 -15.74
CA ASP A 310 18.97 11.56 -17.17
C ASP A 310 17.68 10.98 -17.77
N ALA A 311 16.56 11.02 -17.05
CA ALA A 311 15.28 10.47 -17.52
C ALA A 311 14.84 11.09 -18.85
N MET A 312 14.98 12.41 -19.02
CA MET A 312 14.59 13.10 -20.25
C MET A 312 15.50 12.77 -21.46
N ARG A 313 16.69 12.21 -21.22
CA ARG A 313 17.58 11.69 -22.28
C ARG A 313 17.38 10.20 -22.52
N SER A 314 16.96 9.47 -21.48
CA SER A 314 16.79 8.02 -21.48
C SER A 314 15.45 7.58 -22.06
N PHE A 315 14.42 8.39 -21.82
CA PHE A 315 13.06 8.19 -22.32
C PHE A 315 12.83 8.99 -23.61
N HIS A 316 11.93 8.48 -24.45
CA HIS A 316 11.43 9.21 -25.61
C HIS A 316 9.98 9.64 -25.36
N LEU A 317 9.83 10.79 -24.71
CA LEU A 317 8.56 11.37 -24.29
C LEU A 317 8.03 12.29 -25.40
N SER A 318 7.29 11.69 -26.33
CA SER A 318 6.98 12.31 -27.63
C SER A 318 5.60 12.97 -27.69
N THR A 319 4.75 12.76 -26.69
CA THR A 319 3.35 13.20 -26.71
C THR A 319 2.97 13.97 -25.46
N SER A 320 1.81 14.62 -25.50
CA SER A 320 1.21 15.28 -24.33
C SER A 320 0.88 14.29 -23.21
N ALA A 321 0.70 13.01 -23.51
CA ALA A 321 0.49 11.96 -22.51
C ALA A 321 1.65 11.86 -21.50
N ASP A 322 2.85 12.24 -21.93
CA ASP A 322 4.06 12.17 -21.12
C ASP A 322 4.28 13.40 -20.22
N ARG A 323 3.37 14.38 -20.26
CA ARG A 323 3.54 15.69 -19.59
C ARG A 323 3.72 15.55 -18.07
N TYR A 324 2.94 14.68 -17.42
CA TYR A 324 3.03 14.50 -15.96
C TYR A 324 4.27 13.71 -15.54
N VAL A 325 4.75 12.79 -16.38
CA VAL A 325 6.05 12.11 -16.18
C VAL A 325 7.19 13.13 -16.22
N GLN A 326 7.19 14.03 -17.22
CA GLN A 326 8.17 15.11 -17.30
C GLN A 326 8.11 16.01 -16.06
N ALA A 327 6.90 16.42 -15.65
CA ALA A 327 6.70 17.25 -14.46
C ALA A 327 7.19 16.58 -13.18
N LEU A 328 6.96 15.27 -13.01
CA LEU A 328 7.43 14.52 -11.85
C LEU A 328 8.96 14.51 -11.76
N HIS A 329 9.65 14.17 -12.86
CA HIS A 329 11.12 14.19 -12.87
C HIS A 329 11.69 15.59 -12.68
N ASP A 330 11.09 16.61 -13.30
CA ASP A 330 11.46 18.01 -13.07
C ASP A 330 11.30 18.39 -11.60
N TRP A 331 10.22 17.96 -10.94
CA TRP A 331 10.00 18.21 -9.52
C TRP A 331 11.05 17.51 -8.65
N VAL A 332 11.33 16.23 -8.90
CA VAL A 332 12.35 15.45 -8.17
C VAL A 332 13.72 16.13 -8.28
N ASN A 333 14.12 16.49 -9.50
CA ASN A 333 15.43 17.04 -9.78
C ASN A 333 15.60 18.50 -9.28
N ARG A 334 14.50 19.26 -9.09
CA ARG A 334 14.55 20.66 -8.63
C ARG A 334 14.28 20.83 -7.14
N TYR A 335 13.38 20.02 -6.56
CA TYR A 335 12.87 20.21 -5.20
C TYR A 335 12.99 18.95 -4.34
N GLY A 336 12.61 17.79 -4.88
CA GLY A 336 12.40 16.58 -4.09
C GLY A 336 13.67 15.97 -3.51
N GLY A 337 14.78 16.02 -4.26
CA GLY A 337 16.00 15.26 -3.94
C GLY A 337 15.86 13.77 -4.24
N GLU A 338 16.76 12.95 -3.69
CA GLU A 338 16.72 11.48 -3.84
C GLU A 338 16.54 10.82 -2.47
N PRO A 339 15.60 9.87 -2.30
CA PRO A 339 15.36 9.20 -1.02
C PRO A 339 16.48 8.23 -0.62
N PHE A 340 17.27 7.74 -1.58
CA PHE A 340 18.31 6.72 -1.38
C PHE A 340 19.63 7.10 -2.10
N PRO A 341 20.26 8.23 -1.75
CA PRO A 341 21.40 8.75 -2.49
C PRO A 341 22.58 7.79 -2.48
N GLY A 342 23.02 7.36 -3.68
CA GLY A 342 24.20 6.50 -3.86
C GLY A 342 23.96 5.01 -3.56
N GLU A 343 22.75 4.59 -3.24
CA GLU A 343 22.41 3.17 -3.06
C GLU A 343 22.04 2.52 -4.40
N PRO A 344 22.67 1.40 -4.80
CA PRO A 344 22.31 0.71 -6.04
C PRO A 344 21.01 -0.08 -5.88
N LEU A 345 20.25 -0.21 -6.97
CA LEU A 345 19.08 -1.10 -7.01
C LEU A 345 19.47 -2.56 -6.75
N PRO A 346 18.64 -3.34 -6.01
CA PRO A 346 18.88 -4.75 -5.81
C PRO A 346 18.79 -5.53 -7.14
N PRO A 347 19.41 -6.72 -7.23
CA PRO A 347 19.35 -7.56 -8.42
C PRO A 347 17.92 -7.81 -8.90
N ARG A 348 17.77 -7.98 -10.22
CA ARG A 348 16.46 -8.28 -10.81
C ARG A 348 15.89 -9.57 -10.22
N GLN A 349 14.64 -9.50 -9.80
CA GLN A 349 13.89 -10.64 -9.30
C GLN A 349 13.23 -11.44 -10.43
N GLY A 350 13.09 -12.74 -10.23
CA GLY A 350 12.34 -13.61 -11.13
C GLY A 350 10.83 -13.40 -11.01
N ARG A 351 10.08 -13.78 -12.05
CA ARG A 351 8.60 -13.62 -12.09
C ARG A 351 7.90 -14.16 -10.86
N HIS A 352 8.30 -15.33 -10.34
CA HIS A 352 7.67 -15.93 -9.16
C HIS A 352 7.81 -15.04 -7.90
N ALA A 353 8.99 -14.46 -7.68
CA ALA A 353 9.24 -13.56 -6.55
C ALA A 353 8.41 -12.26 -6.69
N LEU A 354 8.27 -11.73 -7.91
CA LEU A 354 7.42 -10.57 -8.16
C LEU A 354 5.92 -10.85 -7.88
N MET A 355 5.48 -12.10 -8.03
CA MET A 355 4.10 -12.48 -7.76
C MET A 355 3.82 -12.76 -6.28
N GLU A 356 4.81 -12.67 -5.39
CA GLU A 356 4.62 -12.87 -3.94
C GLU A 356 3.62 -11.84 -3.39
N ARG A 357 2.63 -12.32 -2.62
CA ARG A 357 1.58 -11.51 -1.99
C ARG A 357 1.51 -11.71 -0.48
N TYR A 358 2.03 -12.81 0.05
CA TYR A 358 1.88 -13.14 1.46
C TYR A 358 2.63 -12.14 2.33
N GLU A 359 3.91 -11.94 2.06
CA GLU A 359 4.76 -10.99 2.75
C GLU A 359 4.43 -9.56 2.33
N ALA A 360 4.24 -9.32 1.03
CA ALA A 360 3.94 -7.98 0.51
C ALA A 360 2.58 -7.40 0.93
N HIS A 361 1.64 -8.23 1.43
CA HIS A 361 0.28 -7.80 1.77
C HIS A 361 -0.46 -8.73 2.74
N THR A 362 -0.69 -9.99 2.39
CA THR A 362 -1.73 -10.82 3.02
C THR A 362 -1.51 -11.01 4.52
N ARG A 363 -0.28 -11.21 4.99
CA ARG A 363 0.02 -11.36 6.42
C ARG A 363 -0.27 -10.08 7.22
N HIS A 364 -0.13 -8.91 6.59
CA HIS A 364 -0.24 -7.59 7.19
C HIS A 364 -1.63 -6.97 7.05
N CYS A 365 -2.46 -7.46 6.13
CA CYS A 365 -3.84 -7.02 5.97
C CYS A 365 -4.78 -7.86 6.86
N ARG A 366 -5.53 -7.22 7.77
CA ARG A 366 -6.49 -7.88 8.68
C ARG A 366 -7.54 -8.70 7.92
N SER A 367 -8.02 -8.17 6.81
CA SER A 367 -9.04 -8.80 5.97
C SER A 367 -8.51 -10.08 5.29
N CYS A 368 -7.34 -9.98 4.65
CA CYS A 368 -6.72 -11.08 3.90
C CYS A 368 -6.12 -12.15 4.82
N SER A 369 -5.43 -11.77 5.90
CA SER A 369 -4.91 -12.73 6.90
C SER A 369 -6.05 -13.49 7.60
N GLY A 370 -7.15 -12.79 7.92
CA GLY A 370 -8.36 -13.41 8.46
C GLY A 370 -9.01 -14.37 7.48
N ALA A 371 -9.03 -14.04 6.18
CA ALA A 371 -9.51 -14.94 5.13
C ALA A 371 -8.60 -16.17 4.97
N ASP A 372 -7.27 -16.01 4.88
CA ASP A 372 -6.31 -17.11 4.78
C ASP A 372 -6.50 -18.09 5.94
N ARG A 373 -6.58 -17.60 7.19
CA ARG A 373 -6.81 -18.44 8.37
C ARG A 373 -8.11 -19.24 8.29
N ARG A 374 -9.24 -18.59 7.95
CA ARG A 374 -10.55 -19.26 7.85
C ARG A 374 -10.57 -20.27 6.70
N LEU A 375 -10.01 -19.92 5.55
CA LEU A 375 -9.95 -20.80 4.38
C LEU A 375 -9.10 -22.04 4.65
N ARG A 376 -7.96 -21.91 5.36
CA ARG A 376 -7.15 -23.06 5.81
C ARG A 376 -7.92 -24.01 6.73
N GLN A 377 -8.78 -23.47 7.59
CA GLN A 377 -9.62 -24.28 8.47
C GLN A 377 -10.76 -24.97 7.71
N LEU A 378 -11.36 -24.30 6.72
CA LEU A 378 -12.48 -24.84 5.93
C LEU A 378 -12.06 -25.87 4.88
N GLN A 379 -10.84 -25.76 4.33
CA GLN A 379 -10.36 -26.66 3.27
C GLN A 379 -10.42 -28.16 3.64
N PRO A 380 -9.85 -28.62 4.77
CA PRO A 380 -9.92 -30.03 5.14
C PRO A 380 -11.36 -30.49 5.42
N LEU A 381 -12.21 -29.61 5.96
CA LEU A 381 -13.63 -29.92 6.21
C LEU A 381 -14.39 -30.15 4.89
N SER A 382 -14.10 -29.35 3.85
CA SER A 382 -14.69 -29.52 2.52
C SER A 382 -14.34 -30.88 1.92
N TRP A 383 -13.08 -31.31 2.06
CA TRP A 383 -12.62 -32.62 1.58
C TRP A 383 -13.18 -33.78 2.41
N GLY A 384 -13.28 -33.61 3.74
CA GLY A 384 -13.92 -34.58 4.61
C GLY A 384 -15.40 -34.78 4.28
N LEU A 385 -16.14 -33.70 4.02
CA LEU A 385 -17.53 -33.75 3.58
C LEU A 385 -17.67 -34.42 2.21
N ALA A 386 -16.78 -34.11 1.25
CA ALA A 386 -16.78 -34.73 -0.06
C ALA A 386 -16.59 -36.26 0.03
N ALA A 387 -15.62 -36.70 0.84
CA ALA A 387 -15.36 -38.13 1.07
C ALA A 387 -16.53 -38.83 1.76
N ALA A 388 -17.07 -38.26 2.84
CA ALA A 388 -18.21 -38.83 3.56
C ALA A 388 -19.47 -38.93 2.67
N ALA A 389 -19.76 -37.88 1.90
CA ALA A 389 -20.90 -37.87 0.98
C ALA A 389 -20.72 -38.85 -0.18
N ALA A 390 -19.50 -39.04 -0.70
CA ALA A 390 -19.20 -40.05 -1.71
C ALA A 390 -19.38 -41.48 -1.18
N LEU A 391 -18.92 -41.75 0.06
CA LEU A 391 -19.14 -43.03 0.73
C LEU A 391 -20.64 -43.30 0.97
N ALA A 392 -21.39 -42.27 1.40
CA ALA A 392 -22.84 -42.37 1.56
C ALA A 392 -23.55 -42.64 0.23
N ALA A 393 -23.14 -41.99 -0.87
CA ALA A 393 -23.68 -42.24 -2.20
C ALA A 393 -23.44 -43.68 -2.65
N ALA A 394 -22.23 -44.21 -2.40
CA ALA A 394 -21.90 -45.60 -2.71
C ALA A 394 -22.73 -46.60 -1.89
N TRP A 395 -22.98 -46.30 -0.61
CA TRP A 395 -23.79 -47.16 0.27
C TRP A 395 -25.28 -47.14 -0.07
N LEU A 396 -25.84 -45.96 -0.41
CA LEU A 396 -27.26 -45.78 -0.73
C LEU A 396 -27.64 -46.30 -2.13
N GLY A 397 -26.66 -46.48 -3.02
CA GLY A 397 -26.87 -47.02 -4.37
C GLY A 397 -27.64 -46.08 -5.31
N ALA A 398 -28.11 -46.63 -6.43
CA ALA A 398 -28.81 -45.88 -7.47
C ALA A 398 -30.26 -45.55 -7.05
N GLY A 399 -30.44 -44.41 -6.38
CA GLY A 399 -31.73 -43.87 -5.98
C GLY A 399 -31.63 -42.38 -5.64
N LEU A 400 -32.77 -41.75 -5.32
CA LEU A 400 -32.83 -40.29 -5.05
C LEU A 400 -31.81 -39.85 -3.99
N TRP A 401 -31.72 -40.58 -2.88
CA TRP A 401 -30.81 -40.26 -1.77
C TRP A 401 -29.34 -40.48 -2.12
N GLY A 402 -29.01 -41.52 -2.89
CA GLY A 402 -27.66 -41.73 -3.41
C GLY A 402 -27.24 -40.65 -4.41
N GLY A 403 -28.17 -40.22 -5.27
CA GLY A 403 -27.98 -39.08 -6.18
C GLY A 403 -27.76 -37.76 -5.45
N LEU A 404 -28.54 -37.47 -4.40
CA LEU A 404 -28.36 -36.27 -3.58
C LEU A 404 -27.01 -36.30 -2.84
N ALA A 405 -26.62 -37.44 -2.27
CA ALA A 405 -25.31 -37.60 -1.62
C ALA A 405 -24.16 -37.38 -2.61
N LEU A 406 -24.28 -37.87 -3.85
CA LEU A 406 -23.30 -37.61 -4.90
C LEU A 406 -23.22 -36.12 -5.27
N LEU A 407 -24.36 -35.42 -5.38
CA LEU A 407 -24.37 -33.97 -5.63
C LEU A 407 -23.68 -33.20 -4.51
N VAL A 408 -23.92 -33.57 -3.24
CA VAL A 408 -23.21 -32.98 -2.08
C VAL A 408 -21.72 -33.26 -2.17
N ALA A 409 -21.31 -34.49 -2.54
CA ALA A 409 -19.91 -34.84 -2.69
C ALA A 409 -19.22 -33.98 -3.75
N VAL A 410 -19.84 -33.83 -4.92
CA VAL A 410 -19.32 -32.99 -6.01
C VAL A 410 -19.26 -31.52 -5.59
N ALA A 411 -20.32 -30.99 -4.98
CA ALA A 411 -20.35 -29.60 -4.51
C ALA A 411 -19.26 -29.32 -3.47
N ALA A 412 -19.06 -30.24 -2.53
CA ALA A 412 -18.01 -30.15 -1.51
C ALA A 412 -16.60 -30.26 -2.11
N ALA A 413 -16.39 -31.11 -3.11
CA ALA A 413 -15.12 -31.21 -3.83
C ALA A 413 -14.81 -29.93 -4.62
N LEU A 414 -15.78 -29.40 -5.37
CA LEU A 414 -15.64 -28.13 -6.08
C LEU A 414 -15.39 -26.95 -5.12
N GLY A 415 -16.06 -26.95 -3.96
CA GLY A 415 -15.80 -26.01 -2.86
C GLY A 415 -14.36 -26.11 -2.37
N GLY A 416 -13.85 -27.32 -2.14
CA GLY A 416 -12.47 -27.57 -1.72
C GLY A 416 -11.43 -27.06 -2.72
N LEU A 417 -11.64 -27.32 -4.01
CA LEU A 417 -10.80 -26.80 -5.10
C LEU A 417 -10.84 -25.27 -5.18
N ARG A 418 -12.02 -24.67 -4.98
CA ARG A 418 -12.16 -23.21 -4.97
C ARG A 418 -11.44 -22.57 -3.80
N ILE A 419 -11.54 -23.17 -2.60
CA ILE A 419 -10.81 -22.75 -1.41
C ILE A 419 -9.30 -22.83 -1.64
N GLN A 420 -8.82 -23.94 -2.20
CA GLN A 420 -7.40 -24.10 -2.56
C GLN A 420 -6.93 -22.98 -3.47
N ARG A 421 -7.71 -22.66 -4.51
CA ARG A 421 -7.37 -21.59 -5.44
C ARG A 421 -7.30 -20.22 -4.75
N TRP A 422 -8.19 -19.94 -3.80
CA TRP A 422 -8.11 -18.70 -3.03
C TRP A 422 -6.89 -18.65 -2.11
N LEU A 423 -6.53 -19.77 -1.48
CA LEU A 423 -5.32 -19.87 -0.65
C LEU A 423 -4.05 -19.64 -1.48
N GLU A 424 -3.99 -20.16 -2.71
CA GLU A 424 -2.91 -19.87 -3.65
C GLU A 424 -2.87 -18.39 -4.01
N LEU A 425 -4.02 -17.80 -4.38
CA LEU A 425 -4.10 -16.40 -4.78
C LEU A 425 -3.85 -15.41 -3.63
N LEU A 426 -4.01 -15.83 -2.38
CA LEU A 426 -3.64 -15.02 -1.21
C LEU A 426 -2.12 -15.01 -0.96
N ARG A 427 -1.38 -15.91 -1.61
CA ARG A 427 0.08 -16.05 -1.47
C ARG A 427 0.84 -15.62 -2.71
N TYR A 428 0.33 -15.96 -3.89
CA TYR A 428 0.97 -15.66 -5.15
C TYR A 428 -0.03 -15.26 -6.23
N GLY A 429 0.34 -14.25 -7.02
CA GLY A 429 -0.25 -13.98 -8.33
C GLY A 429 0.00 -15.13 -9.31
N ASN A 430 -0.84 -15.22 -10.35
CA ASN A 430 -0.70 -16.29 -11.34
C ASN A 430 0.43 -16.02 -12.37
N GLY A 431 1.02 -14.82 -12.39
CA GLY A 431 2.07 -14.43 -13.32
C GLY A 431 1.65 -14.40 -14.80
N LEU A 432 0.35 -14.41 -15.08
CA LEU A 432 -0.22 -14.47 -16.42
C LEU A 432 -1.06 -13.21 -16.66
N PRO A 433 -0.44 -12.12 -17.14
CA PRO A 433 -1.11 -10.85 -17.28
C PRO A 433 -2.23 -10.97 -18.33
N PRO A 434 -3.49 -10.59 -18.01
CA PRO A 434 -4.63 -10.70 -18.93
C PRO A 434 -4.41 -9.98 -20.25
N ARG A 435 -3.55 -8.95 -20.28
CA ARG A 435 -3.28 -8.13 -21.47
C ARG A 435 -2.76 -8.85 -22.71
N ASN A 436 -2.23 -10.07 -22.53
CA ASN A 436 -1.67 -10.90 -23.60
C ASN A 436 -2.68 -11.91 -24.16
N ARG A 437 -3.94 -11.87 -23.71
CA ARG A 437 -5.01 -12.79 -24.14
C ARG A 437 -5.86 -12.22 -25.25
#